data_AF-A0A6J8ER97-F1
#
_entry.id   AF-A0A6J8ER97-F1
#
_cell.length_a   1.000
_cell.length_b   1.000
_cell.length_c   1.000
_cell.angle_alpha   90.00
_cell.angle_beta   90.00
_cell.angle_gamma   90.00
#
_symmetry.space_group_name_H-M   'P 1'
#
loop_
_entity.id
_entity.type
_entity.pdbx_description
1 polymer ?
#
loop_
_entity_poly.entity_id
_entity_poly.type
_entity_poly.pdbx_seq_one_letter_code
_entity_poly.pdbx_strand_id
1 'polypeptide(L)'
;MKDEGYSVLLVTNPHDIVKFYNPNKKTLFVMDDFCGTYSINQSDIENLESVIERIKELIQNKMTKIIVACRLQIYQDDKFKLLSLFNTCVCNLLSEELCLSYTEKKSIAELYLETKSSEVIQHCDLFHCFPLLCKLYSDNPELSIKNFFKTPFSVYKDECDNLHKKGHFGKYCALALCVIFNNRLEEEWLTDETVGETRKKNKEHV
;
A
#
# COMPACT_ATOMS: atom_id res chain seq x y z
N MET A 1 19.29 18.81 2.95
CA MET A 1 19.55 17.96 1.77
C MET A 1 20.17 18.83 0.70
N LYS A 2 21.30 18.43 0.11
CA LYS A 2 21.85 19.13 -1.05
C LYS A 2 20.87 18.96 -2.21
N ASP A 3 20.53 20.05 -2.87
CA ASP A 3 19.67 20.07 -4.05
C ASP A 3 20.43 19.39 -5.20
N GLU A 4 20.24 18.07 -5.38
CA GLU A 4 20.95 17.29 -6.41
C GLU A 4 20.56 17.68 -7.86
N GLY A 5 19.62 18.62 -8.00
CA GLY A 5 19.14 19.17 -9.27
C GLY A 5 18.16 18.25 -10.00
N TYR A 6 17.55 17.29 -9.30
CA TYR A 6 16.52 16.43 -9.86
C TYR A 6 15.17 17.15 -9.86
N SER A 7 14.50 17.20 -11.00
CA SER A 7 13.07 17.50 -11.04
C SER A 7 12.28 16.27 -10.59
N VAL A 8 11.49 16.41 -9.53
CA VAL A 8 10.62 15.34 -9.03
C VAL A 8 9.29 15.38 -9.78
N LEU A 9 8.91 14.25 -10.36
CA LEU A 9 7.64 14.07 -11.06
C LEU A 9 6.85 12.95 -10.40
N LEU A 10 5.68 13.29 -9.86
CA LEU A 10 4.71 12.31 -9.39
C LEU A 10 3.99 11.72 -10.60
N VAL A 11 3.98 10.39 -10.71
CA VAL A 11 3.34 9.67 -11.81
C VAL A 11 2.39 8.64 -11.25
N THR A 12 1.20 8.56 -11.82
CA THR A 12 0.19 7.55 -11.45
C THR A 12 0.15 6.42 -12.46
N ASN A 13 0.62 6.65 -13.69
CA ASN A 13 0.65 5.66 -14.76
C ASN A 13 2.09 5.44 -15.26
N PRO A 14 2.55 4.18 -15.44
CA PRO A 14 3.86 3.87 -16.03
C PRO A 14 4.15 4.54 -17.38
N HIS A 15 3.14 4.81 -18.21
CA HIS A 15 3.29 5.53 -19.47
C HIS A 15 3.77 6.98 -19.28
N ASP A 16 3.50 7.61 -18.14
CA ASP A 16 3.95 8.98 -17.87
C ASP A 16 5.47 9.06 -17.73
N ILE A 17 6.11 8.02 -17.20
CA ILE A 17 7.58 7.92 -17.12
C ILE A 17 8.17 8.05 -18.52
N VAL A 18 7.60 7.30 -19.47
CA VAL A 18 8.04 7.28 -20.85
C VAL A 18 7.75 8.61 -21.56
N LYS A 19 6.58 9.19 -21.31
CA LYS A 19 6.13 10.45 -21.93
C LYS A 19 6.96 11.65 -21.49
N PHE A 20 7.32 11.72 -20.21
CA PHE A 20 8.01 12.87 -19.62
C PHE A 20 9.52 12.67 -19.49
N TYR A 21 10.04 11.50 -19.90
CA TYR A 21 11.46 11.26 -19.96
C TYR A 21 12.17 12.30 -20.83
N ASN A 22 13.27 12.83 -20.30
CA ASN A 22 14.19 13.67 -21.04
C ASN A 22 15.63 13.24 -20.73
N PRO A 23 16.38 12.72 -21.72
CA PRO A 23 17.72 12.18 -21.49
C PRO A 23 18.74 13.23 -21.00
N ASN A 24 18.46 14.52 -21.23
CA ASN A 24 19.33 15.63 -20.89
C ASN A 24 18.98 16.29 -19.55
N LYS A 25 17.95 15.79 -18.84
CA LYS A 25 17.45 16.40 -17.61
C LYS A 25 17.43 15.39 -16.48
N LYS A 26 18.02 15.76 -15.34
CA LYS A 26 17.92 14.98 -14.10
C LYS A 26 16.46 14.94 -13.63
N THR A 27 15.88 13.74 -13.65
CA THR A 27 14.46 13.53 -13.36
C THR A 27 14.29 12.34 -12.42
N LEU A 28 13.53 12.56 -11.34
CA LEU A 28 13.14 11.53 -10.38
C LEU A 28 11.63 11.31 -10.55
N PHE A 29 11.26 10.14 -11.06
CA PHE A 29 9.87 9.71 -11.11
C PHE A 29 9.49 9.03 -9.80
N VAL A 30 8.38 9.44 -9.22
CA VAL A 30 7.84 8.85 -7.98
C VAL A 30 6.45 8.32 -8.26
N MET A 31 6.28 7.02 -8.09
CA MET A 31 5.01 6.32 -8.23
C MET A 31 4.57 5.85 -6.85
N ASP A 32 3.53 6.48 -6.31
CA ASP A 32 3.04 6.23 -4.95
C ASP A 32 1.87 5.24 -4.95
N ASP A 33 1.81 4.38 -3.94
CA ASP A 33 0.79 3.32 -3.74
C ASP A 33 0.51 2.51 -5.03
N PHE A 34 1.55 2.08 -5.74
CA PHE A 34 1.41 1.33 -6.99
C PHE A 34 0.63 0.03 -6.77
N CYS A 35 -0.31 -0.24 -7.69
CA CYS A 35 -1.31 -1.32 -7.61
C CYS A 35 -2.41 -1.14 -6.56
N GLY A 36 -2.64 0.10 -6.13
CA GLY A 36 -3.92 0.57 -5.62
C GLY A 36 -4.13 0.44 -4.12
N THR A 37 -5.11 1.17 -3.59
CA THR A 37 -5.22 1.46 -2.15
C THR A 37 -5.96 0.43 -1.30
N TYR A 38 -6.86 -0.35 -1.90
CA TYR A 38 -7.73 -1.29 -1.16
C TYR A 38 -7.66 -2.73 -1.67
N SER A 39 -7.26 -2.89 -2.92
CA SER A 39 -7.15 -4.16 -3.62
C SER A 39 -6.11 -3.99 -4.70
N ILE A 40 -5.48 -5.11 -5.07
CA ILE A 40 -4.62 -5.19 -6.25
C ILE A 40 -5.40 -4.70 -7.47
N ASN A 41 -4.81 -3.77 -8.21
CA ASN A 41 -5.33 -3.33 -9.49
C ASN A 41 -4.55 -3.96 -10.64
N GLN A 42 -5.12 -5.00 -11.27
CA GLN A 42 -4.48 -5.72 -12.37
C GLN A 42 -4.17 -4.82 -13.57
N SER A 43 -4.97 -3.79 -13.83
CA SER A 43 -4.71 -2.87 -14.95
C SER A 43 -3.40 -2.11 -14.78
N ASP A 44 -2.97 -1.85 -13.54
CA ASP A 44 -1.71 -1.15 -13.29
C ASP A 44 -0.51 -2.02 -13.67
N ILE A 45 -0.65 -3.34 -13.54
CA ILE A 45 0.33 -4.32 -13.99
C ILE A 45 0.35 -4.43 -15.50
N GLU A 46 -0.81 -4.57 -16.14
CA GLU A 46 -0.90 -4.62 -17.61
C GLU A 46 -0.31 -3.34 -18.24
N ASN A 47 -0.58 -2.18 -17.64
CA ASN A 47 0.01 -0.90 -18.07
C ASN A 47 1.54 -0.92 -17.94
N LEU A 48 2.07 -1.40 -16.81
CA LEU A 48 3.52 -1.54 -16.61
C LEU A 48 4.15 -2.50 -17.61
N GLU A 49 3.56 -3.68 -17.82
CA GLU A 49 4.01 -4.68 -18.79
C GLU A 49 4.15 -4.08 -20.19
N SER A 50 3.17 -3.28 -20.61
CA SER A 50 3.16 -2.69 -21.96
C SER A 50 4.30 -1.71 -22.23
N VAL A 51 4.94 -1.15 -21.19
CA VAL A 51 6.05 -0.19 -21.31
C VAL A 51 7.35 -0.67 -20.67
N ILE A 52 7.40 -1.91 -20.16
CA ILE A 52 8.50 -2.36 -19.29
C ILE A 52 9.87 -2.32 -19.98
N GLU A 53 9.95 -2.72 -21.25
CA GLU A 53 11.20 -2.70 -22.01
C GLU A 53 11.71 -1.28 -22.22
N ARG A 54 10.81 -0.32 -22.45
CA ARG A 54 11.17 1.10 -22.55
C ARG A 54 11.70 1.58 -21.21
N ILE A 55 10.99 1.30 -20.10
CA ILE A 55 11.45 1.70 -18.76
C ILE A 55 12.83 1.12 -18.44
N LYS A 56 13.11 -0.14 -18.80
CA LYS A 56 14.44 -0.75 -18.66
C LYS A 56 15.53 0.08 -19.34
N GLU A 57 15.31 0.52 -20.57
CA GLU A 57 16.25 1.39 -21.29
C GLU A 57 16.44 2.73 -20.59
N LEU A 58 15.35 3.35 -20.09
CA LEU A 58 15.41 4.65 -19.44
C LEU A 58 16.21 4.63 -18.12
N ILE A 59 16.08 3.57 -17.32
CA ILE A 59 16.77 3.43 -16.02
C ILE A 59 18.29 3.30 -16.20
N GLN A 60 18.77 2.85 -17.37
CA GLN A 60 20.21 2.83 -17.66
C GLN A 60 20.83 4.23 -17.74
N ASN A 61 20.02 5.27 -17.98
CA ASN A 61 20.49 6.66 -17.98
C ASN A 61 20.65 7.18 -16.54
N LYS A 62 21.88 7.56 -16.18
CA LYS A 62 22.23 8.14 -14.86
C LYS A 62 21.47 9.41 -14.48
N MET A 63 20.83 10.08 -15.44
CA MET A 63 19.98 11.25 -15.22
C MET A 63 18.56 10.88 -14.78
N THR A 64 18.17 9.60 -14.85
CA THR A 64 16.82 9.14 -14.52
C THR A 64 16.85 8.24 -13.30
N LYS A 65 15.98 8.53 -12.35
CA LYS A 65 15.71 7.69 -11.17
C LYS A 65 14.22 7.43 -11.09
N ILE A 66 13.84 6.26 -10.61
CA ILE A 66 12.44 5.88 -10.40
C ILE A 66 12.32 5.31 -8.98
N ILE A 67 11.37 5.83 -8.22
CA ILE A 67 10.96 5.29 -6.92
C ILE A 67 9.53 4.80 -7.09
N VAL A 68 9.31 3.55 -6.71
CA VAL A 68 7.98 2.94 -6.64
C VAL A 68 7.71 2.59 -5.19
N ALA A 69 6.67 3.18 -4.61
CA ALA A 69 6.16 2.79 -3.31
C ALA A 69 4.97 1.84 -3.51
N CYS A 70 4.97 0.73 -2.78
CA CYS A 70 3.87 -0.23 -2.77
C CYS A 70 3.78 -0.90 -1.39
N ARG A 71 2.69 -1.64 -1.16
CA ARG A 71 2.54 -2.43 0.07
C ARG A 71 3.42 -3.66 0.06
N LEU A 72 3.85 -4.10 1.24
CA LEU A 72 4.69 -5.28 1.40
C LEU A 72 4.05 -6.54 0.77
N GLN A 73 2.73 -6.69 0.90
CA GLN A 73 2.00 -7.83 0.33
C GLN A 73 2.03 -7.83 -1.21
N ILE A 74 1.99 -6.66 -1.84
CA ILE A 74 2.10 -6.51 -3.30
C ILE A 74 3.51 -6.89 -3.73
N TYR A 75 4.53 -6.41 -3.00
CA TYR A 75 5.92 -6.74 -3.28
C TYR A 75 6.24 -8.24 -3.11
N GLN A 76 5.61 -8.92 -2.15
CA GLN A 76 5.84 -10.33 -1.85
C GLN A 76 5.08 -11.31 -2.75
N ASP A 77 4.04 -10.85 -3.46
CA ASP A 77 3.22 -11.70 -4.31
C ASP A 77 3.92 -11.98 -5.66
N ASP A 78 4.05 -13.26 -5.99
CA ASP A 78 4.70 -13.76 -7.21
C ASP A 78 4.09 -13.21 -8.51
N LYS A 79 2.81 -12.78 -8.48
CA LYS A 79 2.13 -12.13 -9.61
C LYS A 79 2.77 -10.78 -9.96
N PHE A 80 3.57 -10.20 -9.06
CA PHE A 80 4.21 -8.89 -9.20
C PHE A 80 5.71 -8.98 -9.48
N LYS A 81 6.20 -10.09 -10.03
CA LYS A 81 7.61 -10.27 -10.43
C LYS A 81 8.16 -9.14 -11.30
N LEU A 82 7.31 -8.41 -12.02
CA LEU A 82 7.71 -7.25 -12.83
C LEU A 82 8.27 -6.10 -11.99
N LEU A 83 7.86 -5.98 -10.73
CA LEU A 83 8.44 -5.02 -9.79
C LEU A 83 9.92 -5.28 -9.51
N SER A 84 10.42 -6.47 -9.82
CA SER A 84 11.85 -6.77 -9.73
C SER A 84 12.73 -5.85 -10.57
N LEU A 85 12.15 -5.18 -11.58
CA LEU A 85 12.79 -4.11 -12.33
C LEU A 85 13.32 -2.98 -11.41
N PHE A 86 12.63 -2.72 -10.31
CA PHE A 86 12.95 -1.64 -9.37
C PHE A 86 13.78 -2.11 -8.18
N ASN A 87 14.20 -3.39 -8.13
CA ASN A 87 14.88 -3.98 -6.98
C ASN A 87 16.36 -3.56 -6.83
N THR A 88 16.84 -2.55 -7.56
CA THR A 88 18.20 -2.03 -7.38
C THR A 88 18.43 -1.51 -5.97
N CYS A 89 17.38 -0.97 -5.34
CA CYS A 89 17.38 -0.58 -3.93
C CYS A 89 15.98 -0.80 -3.37
N VAL A 90 15.85 -1.72 -2.41
CA VAL A 90 14.57 -2.04 -1.76
C VAL A 90 14.60 -1.52 -0.33
N CYS A 91 13.64 -0.65 0.00
CA CYS A 91 13.49 -0.09 1.34
C CYS A 91 12.22 -0.66 1.98
N ASN A 92 12.36 -1.67 2.85
CA ASN A 92 11.24 -2.17 3.64
C ASN A 92 11.09 -1.32 4.90
N LEU A 93 10.10 -0.42 4.94
CA LEU A 93 9.84 0.44 6.12
C LEU A 93 9.33 -0.31 7.36
N LEU A 94 9.13 -1.63 7.25
CA LEU A 94 8.79 -2.53 8.36
C LEU A 94 9.98 -3.40 8.78
N SER A 95 11.16 -3.25 8.16
CA SER A 95 12.36 -3.97 8.61
C SER A 95 12.88 -3.40 9.92
N GLU A 96 13.59 -4.21 10.72
CA GLU A 96 14.19 -3.76 11.97
C GLU A 96 15.11 -2.53 11.79
N GLU A 97 15.76 -2.43 10.64
CA GLU A 97 16.72 -1.36 10.32
C GLU A 97 16.05 -0.04 9.92
N LEU A 98 14.89 -0.09 9.23
CA LEU A 98 14.23 1.08 8.65
C LEU A 98 12.89 1.41 9.30
N CYS A 99 12.38 0.55 10.18
CA CYS A 99 11.19 0.84 10.96
C CYS A 99 11.44 2.02 11.88
N LEU A 100 10.38 2.75 12.21
CA LEU A 100 10.48 3.89 13.11
C LEU A 100 10.98 3.43 14.48
N SER A 101 12.07 4.04 14.93
CA SER A 101 12.56 3.88 16.29
C SER A 101 11.57 4.45 17.31
N TYR A 102 11.70 4.02 18.57
CA TYR A 102 10.92 4.60 19.67
C TYR A 102 11.01 6.13 19.72
N THR A 103 12.22 6.67 19.50
CA THR A 103 12.46 8.12 19.51
C THR A 103 11.71 8.82 18.38
N GLU A 104 11.74 8.28 17.16
CA GLU A 104 11.01 8.85 16.03
C GLU A 104 9.49 8.76 16.23
N LYS A 105 8.99 7.62 16.71
CA LYS A 105 7.57 7.46 17.09
C LYS A 105 7.18 8.48 18.15
N LYS A 106 8.03 8.73 19.14
CA LYS A 106 7.80 9.75 20.17
C LYS A 106 7.70 11.15 19.56
N SER A 107 8.63 11.53 18.69
CA SER A 107 8.58 12.82 18.00
C SER A 107 7.33 12.98 17.13
N ILE A 108 6.88 11.90 16.47
CA ILE A 108 5.62 11.91 15.71
C ILE A 108 4.42 12.09 16.64
N ALA A 109 4.39 11.39 17.78
CA ALA A 109 3.32 11.56 18.76
C ALA A 109 3.29 12.98 19.34
N GLU A 110 4.46 13.57 19.64
CA GLU A 110 4.57 14.95 20.10
C GLU A 110 4.08 15.95 19.04
N LEU A 111 4.33 15.68 17.76
CA LEU A 111 3.88 16.52 16.65
C LEU A 111 2.35 16.54 16.49
N TYR A 112 1.69 15.37 16.55
CA TYR A 112 0.25 15.27 16.27
C TYR A 112 -0.63 15.35 17.51
N LEU A 113 -0.13 14.91 18.68
CA LEU A 113 -0.90 14.77 19.92
C LEU A 113 -0.50 15.79 20.98
N GLU A 114 0.56 16.57 20.73
CA GLU A 114 1.08 17.60 21.60
C GLU A 114 1.30 17.07 23.04
N THR A 115 0.63 17.68 24.03
CA THR A 115 0.72 17.37 25.45
C THR A 115 0.22 15.96 25.80
N LYS A 116 -0.62 15.36 24.95
CA LYS A 116 -1.22 14.03 25.19
C LYS A 116 -0.32 12.87 24.76
N SER A 117 0.80 13.15 24.08
CA SER A 117 1.75 12.14 23.58
C SER A 117 2.23 11.16 24.66
N SER A 118 2.53 11.68 25.85
CA SER A 118 2.97 10.89 27.00
C SER A 118 1.96 9.83 27.46
N GLU A 119 0.67 10.01 27.20
CA GLU A 119 -0.38 9.08 27.61
C GLU A 119 -0.44 7.81 26.77
N VAL A 120 0.09 7.87 25.54
CA VAL A 120 -0.05 6.79 24.54
C VAL A 120 1.26 6.29 23.98
N ILE A 121 2.40 6.93 24.27
CA ILE A 121 3.69 6.49 23.75
C ILE A 121 4.04 5.05 24.16
N GLN A 122 3.56 4.59 25.31
CA GLN A 122 3.69 3.20 25.75
C GLN A 122 2.98 2.18 24.84
N HIS A 123 2.12 2.63 23.93
CA HIS A 123 1.37 1.82 22.97
C HIS A 123 1.92 1.92 21.55
N CYS A 124 3.06 2.60 21.33
CA CYS A 124 3.58 2.88 19.98
C CYS A 124 4.07 1.64 19.21
N ASP A 125 4.29 0.54 19.91
CA ASP A 125 4.73 -0.74 19.32
C ASP A 125 3.58 -1.73 19.13
N LEU A 126 2.36 -1.40 19.60
CA LEU A 126 1.19 -2.25 19.37
C LEU A 126 0.77 -2.27 17.89
N PHE A 127 1.07 -1.20 17.15
CA PHE A 127 0.63 -1.04 15.77
C PHE A 127 1.78 -0.51 14.90
N HIS A 128 2.06 -1.19 13.78
CA HIS A 128 2.99 -0.69 12.77
C HIS A 128 2.52 0.63 12.14
N CYS A 129 1.21 0.90 12.16
CA CYS A 129 0.60 2.12 11.64
C CYS A 129 0.50 3.26 12.69
N PHE A 130 1.34 3.24 13.74
CA PHE A 130 1.30 4.26 14.81
C PHE A 130 1.29 5.72 14.29
N PRO A 131 2.09 6.13 13.29
CA PRO A 131 2.01 7.49 12.74
C PRO A 131 0.63 7.85 12.18
N LEU A 132 -0.03 6.88 11.53
CA LEU A 132 -1.37 7.07 11.01
C LEU A 132 -2.38 7.20 12.14
N LEU A 133 -2.25 6.41 13.22
CA LEU A 133 -3.11 6.53 14.41
C LEU A 133 -2.97 7.90 15.07
N CYS A 134 -1.75 8.44 15.18
CA CYS A 134 -1.50 9.79 15.66
C CYS A 134 -2.26 10.85 14.86
N LYS A 135 -2.18 10.78 13.52
CA LYS A 135 -2.90 11.68 12.63
C LYS A 135 -4.42 11.51 12.72
N LEU A 136 -4.92 10.28 12.70
CA LEU A 136 -6.36 10.02 12.77
C LEU A 136 -6.98 10.53 14.07
N TYR A 137 -6.24 10.42 15.18
CA TYR A 137 -6.66 11.00 16.45
C TYR A 137 -6.61 12.52 16.44
N SER A 138 -5.56 13.13 15.86
CA SER A 138 -5.49 14.60 15.75
C SER A 138 -6.66 15.19 14.96
N ASP A 139 -7.16 14.43 13.99
CA ASP A 139 -8.34 14.80 13.18
C ASP A 139 -9.67 14.56 13.93
N ASN A 140 -9.69 13.77 15.01
CA ASN A 140 -10.89 13.37 15.78
C ASN A 140 -10.62 13.40 17.31
N PRO A 141 -10.29 14.57 17.89
CA PRO A 141 -9.78 14.68 19.25
C PRO A 141 -10.83 14.43 20.34
N GLU A 142 -12.11 14.33 20.00
CA GLU A 142 -13.22 14.00 20.88
C GLU A 142 -13.21 12.55 21.37
N LEU A 143 -12.47 11.68 20.67
CA LEU A 143 -12.30 10.29 21.08
C LEU A 143 -11.43 10.19 22.34
N SER A 144 -11.69 9.17 23.16
CA SER A 144 -10.83 8.86 24.29
C SER A 144 -9.47 8.38 23.78
N ILE A 145 -8.41 9.15 24.05
CA ILE A 145 -7.06 8.86 23.55
C ILE A 145 -6.57 7.47 23.99
N LYS A 146 -6.77 7.11 25.26
CA LYS A 146 -6.34 5.80 25.78
C LYS A 146 -7.08 4.65 25.12
N ASN A 147 -8.38 4.79 24.89
CA ASN A 147 -9.17 3.73 24.26
C ASN A 147 -8.87 3.64 22.76
N PHE A 148 -8.67 4.78 22.09
CA PHE A 148 -8.30 4.83 20.68
C PHE A 148 -6.99 4.07 20.40
N PHE A 149 -5.94 4.34 21.19
CA PHE A 149 -4.63 3.71 21.00
C PHE A 149 -4.51 2.30 21.59
N LYS A 150 -5.51 1.82 22.36
CA LYS A 150 -5.58 0.42 22.78
C LYS A 150 -6.42 -0.43 21.84
N THR A 151 -7.54 0.13 21.40
CA THR A 151 -8.56 -0.53 20.60
C THR A 151 -9.20 0.52 19.67
N PRO A 152 -8.62 0.79 18.48
CA PRO A 152 -9.17 1.75 17.52
C PRO A 152 -10.43 1.21 16.80
N PHE A 153 -11.25 0.43 17.50
CA PHE A 153 -12.41 -0.27 16.95
C PHE A 153 -13.44 0.69 16.37
N SER A 154 -13.69 1.84 17.01
CA SER A 154 -14.64 2.83 16.48
C SER A 154 -14.22 3.30 15.10
N VAL A 155 -12.93 3.57 14.88
CA VAL A 155 -12.38 3.98 13.59
C VAL A 155 -12.55 2.88 12.55
N TYR A 156 -12.21 1.64 12.90
CA TYR A 156 -12.39 0.51 11.98
C TYR A 156 -13.86 0.31 11.62
N LYS A 157 -14.76 0.43 12.58
CA LYS A 157 -16.20 0.33 12.36
C LYS A 157 -16.70 1.44 11.44
N ASP A 158 -16.27 2.68 11.67
CA ASP A 158 -16.68 3.81 10.84
C ASP A 158 -16.17 3.66 9.41
N GLU A 159 -14.95 3.12 9.22
CA GLU A 159 -14.43 2.82 7.88
C GLU A 159 -15.20 1.67 7.21
N CYS A 160 -15.58 0.62 7.95
CA CYS A 160 -16.47 -0.43 7.44
C CYS A 160 -17.83 0.14 7.00
N ASP A 161 -18.43 0.96 7.85
CA ASP A 161 -19.72 1.60 7.59
C ASP A 161 -19.62 2.54 6.37
N ASN A 162 -18.48 3.24 6.20
CA ASN A 162 -18.22 4.08 5.03
C ASN A 162 -18.08 3.26 3.74
N LEU A 163 -17.37 2.14 3.77
CA LEU A 163 -17.28 1.23 2.62
C LEU A 163 -18.67 0.73 2.20
N HIS A 164 -19.51 0.38 3.18
CA HIS A 164 -20.89 -0.03 2.92
C HIS A 164 -21.72 1.11 2.31
N LYS A 165 -21.72 2.30 2.93
CA LYS A 165 -22.50 3.47 2.48
C LYS A 165 -22.10 3.97 1.10
N LYS A 166 -20.80 3.91 0.76
CA LYS A 166 -20.27 4.31 -0.55
C LYS A 166 -20.48 3.26 -1.65
N GLY A 167 -21.18 2.17 -1.34
CA GLY A 167 -21.49 1.10 -2.31
C GLY A 167 -20.28 0.23 -2.67
N HIS A 168 -19.22 0.25 -1.87
CA HIS A 168 -18.05 -0.61 -2.06
C HIS A 168 -18.26 -2.01 -1.45
N PHE A 169 -19.39 -2.64 -1.78
CA PHE A 169 -19.85 -3.89 -1.17
C PHE A 169 -18.82 -5.01 -1.23
N GLY A 170 -18.13 -5.18 -2.37
CA GLY A 170 -17.08 -6.20 -2.50
C GLY A 170 -15.95 -6.01 -1.49
N LYS A 171 -15.50 -4.77 -1.27
CA LYS A 171 -14.46 -4.44 -0.29
C LYS A 171 -14.94 -4.65 1.15
N TYR A 172 -16.17 -4.23 1.44
CA TYR A 172 -16.80 -4.46 2.74
C TYR A 172 -16.92 -5.96 3.06
N CYS A 173 -17.42 -6.76 2.12
CA CYS A 173 -17.55 -8.21 2.29
C CYS A 173 -16.19 -8.88 2.47
N ALA A 174 -15.19 -8.52 1.66
CA ALA A 174 -13.84 -9.05 1.80
C ALA A 174 -13.25 -8.75 3.18
N LEU A 175 -13.41 -7.51 3.66
CA LEU A 175 -12.95 -7.12 5.00
C LEU A 175 -13.68 -7.90 6.10
N ALA A 176 -15.01 -8.06 5.99
CA ALA A 176 -15.80 -8.85 6.93
C ALA A 176 -15.34 -10.31 6.97
N LEU A 177 -15.06 -10.92 5.82
CA LEU A 177 -14.48 -12.27 5.74
C LEU A 177 -13.11 -12.32 6.42
N CYS A 178 -12.22 -11.36 6.16
CA CYS A 178 -10.93 -11.27 6.85
C CYS A 178 -11.10 -11.20 8.38
N VAL A 179 -12.06 -10.42 8.89
CA VAL A 179 -12.35 -10.37 10.33
C VAL A 179 -12.85 -11.73 10.85
N ILE A 180 -13.81 -12.35 10.17
CA ILE A 180 -14.39 -13.65 10.55
C ILE A 180 -13.31 -14.74 10.60
N PHE A 181 -12.40 -14.73 9.62
CA PHE A 181 -11.33 -15.72 9.51
C PHE A 181 -10.03 -15.30 10.18
N ASN A 182 -10.03 -14.23 10.99
CA ASN A 182 -8.86 -13.72 11.71
C ASN A 182 -7.64 -13.51 10.78
N ASN A 183 -7.88 -12.87 9.64
CA ASN A 183 -6.95 -12.59 8.54
C ASN A 183 -6.30 -13.83 7.91
N ARG A 184 -6.86 -15.03 8.12
CA ARG A 184 -6.45 -16.26 7.44
C ARG A 184 -7.48 -16.58 6.36
N LEU A 185 -7.36 -15.92 5.20
CA LEU A 185 -8.18 -16.22 4.04
C LEU A 185 -7.27 -16.81 2.97
N GLU A 186 -7.46 -18.09 2.66
CA GLU A 186 -6.69 -18.80 1.64
C GLU A 186 -7.47 -18.87 0.32
N GLU A 187 -6.76 -18.84 -0.81
CA GLU A 187 -7.37 -18.86 -2.14
C GLU A 187 -8.24 -20.11 -2.35
N GLU A 188 -7.81 -21.25 -1.79
CA GLU A 188 -8.51 -22.53 -1.81
C GLU A 188 -9.91 -22.49 -1.18
N TRP A 189 -10.17 -21.55 -0.27
CA TRP A 189 -11.48 -21.43 0.39
C TRP A 189 -12.47 -20.62 -0.44
N LEU A 190 -11.99 -19.95 -1.49
CA LEU A 190 -12.75 -19.11 -2.40
C LEU A 190 -12.88 -19.73 -3.80
N THR A 191 -12.09 -20.76 -4.11
CA THR A 191 -12.17 -21.50 -5.37
C THR A 191 -13.08 -22.72 -5.22
N ASP A 192 -14.23 -22.67 -5.90
CA ASP A 192 -15.08 -23.85 -6.04
C ASP A 192 -14.41 -24.85 -6.99
N GLU A 193 -13.82 -25.93 -6.47
CA GLU A 193 -13.43 -27.10 -7.29
C GLU A 193 -14.63 -27.73 -8.03
N THR A 194 -15.86 -27.41 -7.60
CA THR A 194 -17.11 -27.95 -8.14
C THR A 194 -17.57 -27.32 -9.47
N VAL A 195 -17.09 -26.11 -9.82
CA VAL A 195 -17.50 -25.43 -11.06
C VAL A 195 -16.78 -26.00 -12.30
N GLY A 196 -15.60 -26.62 -12.12
CA GLY A 196 -14.83 -27.26 -13.19
C GLY A 196 -15.45 -28.57 -13.71
N GLU A 197 -16.08 -29.37 -12.84
CA GLU A 197 -16.74 -30.62 -13.24
C GLU A 197 -18.07 -30.38 -13.94
N THR A 198 -18.81 -29.34 -13.53
CA THR A 198 -20.12 -29.02 -14.11
C THR A 198 -20.01 -28.50 -15.54
N ARG A 199 -18.89 -27.84 -15.90
CA ARG A 199 -18.63 -27.39 -17.29
C ARG A 199 -18.11 -28.48 -18.23
N LYS A 200 -17.50 -29.56 -17.71
CA LYS A 200 -17.10 -30.71 -18.53
C LYS A 200 -18.28 -31.63 -18.85
N LYS A 201 -19.18 -31.89 -17.89
CA LYS A 201 -20.35 -32.74 -18.13
C LYS A 201 -21.36 -32.16 -19.14
N ASN A 202 -21.46 -30.83 -19.25
CA ASN A 202 -22.37 -30.20 -20.21
C ASN A 202 -21.80 -30.08 -21.65
N LYS A 203 -20.55 -30.48 -21.90
CA LYS A 203 -19.97 -30.55 -23.25
C LYS A 203 -19.93 -31.96 -23.85
N GLU A 204 -20.29 -32.99 -23.08
CA GLU A 204 -20.36 -34.38 -23.57
C GLU A 204 -21.78 -34.83 -23.92
N HIS A 205 -22.78 -33.94 -23.83
CA HIS A 205 -24.19 -34.19 -24.18
C HIS A 205 -24.78 -33.20 -25.18
N VAL A 206 -23.96 -32.65 -26.09
CA VAL A 206 -24.43 -31.97 -27.31
C VAL A 206 -23.74 -32.58 -28.53
#